data_AF-A0A9X3XG32-F1
#
_entry.id   AF-A0A9X3XG32-F1
#
_cell.length_a   1.000
_cell.length_b   1.000
_cell.length_c   1.000
_cell.angle_alpha   90.00
_cell.angle_beta   90.00
_cell.angle_gamma   90.00
#
_symmetry.space_group_name_H-M   'P 1'
#
loop_
_entity.id
_entity.type
_entity.pdbx_description
1 polymer ?
#
loop_
_entity_poly.entity_id
_entity_poly.type
_entity_poly.pdbx_seq_one_letter_code
_entity_poly.pdbx_strand_id
1 'polypeptide(L)'
;MWRDEDEALLARLTDEIVFERLFREQAGTDARPPARGAGLCAALRRLPGGNDAIEAARTGKLDALREHLEPARQIDPPPELLHHLALHHASLADRAGSSTDAFVRSITAWLALGRQETYLRDLGEAVTGSALARQDLDRALVDAPLWCIEDLGERARLGARELTADAQRALAALGRVPEAARIARAPEALAERAARRATSLVAVAVEEALAPVLAAFAEATTKGEPSAAEGAALLGRFVAVWRWSGADESVEHAAIEQATPLAWAHYRASRWDDLRSLIAPVEPLVDALARRIENDPSKLAYAARAAQMLVFRSDVVRTERETLELLDRAITICPTHRNARLMKANTLCDQALRLLPGARAPSRQDHDRAAGLIERAEQLYPAATRLPEARRRLGEARKLLGISS
;
A
#
# COMPACT_ATOMS: atom_id res chain seq x y z
N MET A 1 34.19 53.48 -3.53
CA MET A 1 33.07 54.00 -2.73
C MET A 1 32.06 52.88 -2.65
N TRP A 2 31.75 52.43 -1.44
CA TRP A 2 30.77 51.36 -1.20
C TRP A 2 29.36 51.97 -1.28
N ARG A 3 28.49 51.42 -2.11
CA ARG A 3 27.10 51.88 -2.32
C ARG A 3 26.13 50.88 -1.70
N ASP A 4 24.90 51.31 -1.47
CA ASP A 4 23.84 50.43 -0.93
C ASP A 4 23.58 49.20 -1.81
N GLU A 5 23.76 49.34 -3.13
CA GLU A 5 23.71 48.23 -4.10
C GLU A 5 24.82 47.19 -3.84
N ASP A 6 26.01 47.65 -3.46
CA ASP A 6 27.17 46.78 -3.18
C ASP A 6 26.94 46.00 -1.86
N GLU A 7 26.33 46.65 -0.86
CA GLU A 7 25.92 46.00 0.40
C GLU A 7 24.83 44.95 0.17
N ALA A 8 23.79 45.28 -0.62
CA ALA A 8 22.71 44.36 -0.96
C ALA A 8 23.22 43.13 -1.74
N LEU A 9 24.16 43.34 -2.67
CA LEU A 9 24.81 42.26 -3.39
C LEU A 9 25.64 41.37 -2.45
N LEU A 10 26.44 41.95 -1.56
CA LEU A 10 27.23 41.20 -0.58
C LEU A 10 26.34 40.34 0.33
N ALA A 11 25.22 40.89 0.82
CA ALA A 11 24.27 40.17 1.66
C ALA A 11 23.69 38.95 0.92
N ARG A 12 23.29 39.14 -0.35
CA ARG A 12 22.77 38.06 -1.20
C ARG A 12 23.80 36.95 -1.45
N LEU A 13 25.04 37.32 -1.79
CA LEU A 13 26.12 36.34 -2.01
C LEU A 13 26.43 35.55 -0.73
N THR A 14 26.37 36.20 0.42
CA THR A 14 26.57 35.54 1.72
C THR A 14 25.46 34.52 2.00
N ASP A 15 24.23 34.84 1.63
CA ASP A 15 23.08 33.93 1.75
C ASP A 15 23.19 32.74 0.80
N GLU A 16 23.63 32.97 -0.44
CA GLU A 16 23.91 31.91 -1.40
C GLU A 16 24.93 30.90 -0.84
N ILE A 17 25.99 31.37 -0.17
CA ILE A 17 27.00 30.50 0.47
C ILE A 17 26.41 29.70 1.62
N VAL A 18 25.61 30.32 2.50
CA VAL A 18 24.97 29.64 3.64
C VAL A 18 23.99 28.57 3.12
N PHE A 19 23.15 28.94 2.16
CA PHE A 19 22.21 28.02 1.54
C PHE A 19 22.90 26.85 0.85
N GLU A 20 23.98 27.11 0.10
CA GLU A 20 24.75 26.06 -0.56
C GLU A 20 25.34 25.06 0.43
N ARG A 21 25.89 25.54 1.55
CA ARG A 21 26.43 24.69 2.63
C ARG A 21 25.34 23.83 3.25
N LEU A 22 24.21 24.44 3.61
CA LEU A 22 23.04 23.73 4.16
C LEU A 22 22.54 22.66 3.18
N PHE A 23 22.38 23.01 1.90
CA PHE A 23 21.90 22.08 0.89
C PHE A 23 22.86 20.89 0.72
N ARG A 24 24.17 21.14 0.62
CA ARG A 24 25.18 20.07 0.51
C ARG A 24 25.26 19.20 1.75
N GLU A 25 25.03 19.75 2.93
CA GLU A 25 24.94 18.97 4.17
C GLU A 25 23.77 17.97 4.12
N GLN A 26 22.63 18.37 3.55
CA GLN A 26 21.43 17.53 3.44
C GLN A 26 21.45 16.60 2.21
N ALA A 27 22.02 17.04 1.09
CA ALA A 27 21.95 16.39 -0.22
C ALA A 27 23.24 15.65 -0.64
N GLY A 28 24.31 15.80 0.15
CA GLY A 28 25.66 15.31 -0.16
C GLY A 28 26.58 16.42 -0.70
N THR A 29 27.89 16.26 -0.46
CA THR A 29 28.93 17.28 -0.73
C THR A 29 28.98 17.75 -2.18
N ASP A 30 28.69 16.86 -3.13
CA ASP A 30 28.77 17.13 -4.56
C ASP A 30 27.44 17.67 -5.14
N ALA A 31 26.41 17.82 -4.32
CA ALA A 31 25.11 18.30 -4.76
C ALA A 31 25.15 19.79 -5.12
N ARG A 32 24.56 20.14 -6.26
CA ARG A 32 24.38 21.53 -6.67
C ARG A 32 23.09 22.09 -6.10
N PRO A 33 23.12 23.22 -5.37
CA PRO A 33 21.92 23.85 -4.86
C PRO A 33 21.04 24.38 -6.01
N PRO A 34 19.71 24.44 -5.84
CA PRO A 34 18.82 25.06 -6.81
C PRO A 34 19.10 26.55 -6.95
N ALA A 35 19.11 27.06 -8.18
CA ALA A 35 19.51 28.44 -8.52
C ALA A 35 18.66 29.53 -7.83
N ARG A 36 17.43 29.22 -7.42
CA ARG A 36 16.51 30.14 -6.72
C ARG A 36 16.43 29.92 -5.21
N GLY A 37 17.30 29.07 -4.65
CA GLY A 37 17.24 28.68 -3.25
C GLY A 37 17.70 29.75 -2.26
N ALA A 38 18.48 30.75 -2.70
CA ALA A 38 18.99 31.81 -1.81
C ALA A 38 17.90 32.69 -1.19
N GLY A 39 16.74 32.82 -1.86
CA GLY A 39 15.58 33.52 -1.30
C GLY A 39 15.03 32.87 -0.02
N LEU A 40 15.38 31.60 0.24
CA LEU A 40 15.06 30.91 1.49
C LEU A 40 15.67 31.60 2.71
N CYS A 41 16.96 31.97 2.65
CA CYS A 41 17.64 32.65 3.77
C CYS A 41 17.01 34.03 4.06
N ALA A 42 16.65 34.77 3.00
CA ALA A 42 15.96 36.04 3.13
C ALA A 42 14.57 35.88 3.78
N ALA A 43 13.81 34.87 3.37
CA ALA A 43 12.49 34.57 3.95
C ALA A 43 12.60 34.11 5.41
N LEU A 44 13.61 33.29 5.74
CA LEU A 44 13.86 32.79 7.09
C LEU A 44 14.13 33.89 8.10
N ARG A 45 14.86 34.96 7.73
CA ARG A 45 15.10 36.10 8.63
C ARG A 45 13.84 36.80 9.13
N ARG A 46 12.72 36.65 8.42
CA ARG A 46 11.43 37.24 8.82
C ARG A 46 10.74 36.43 9.94
N LEU A 47 11.23 35.23 10.25
CA LEU A 47 10.71 34.43 11.35
C LEU A 47 11.33 34.82 12.69
N PRO A 48 10.62 34.58 13.82
CA PRO A 48 11.22 34.64 15.15
C PRO A 48 12.47 33.75 15.24
N GLY A 49 13.60 34.31 15.69
CA GLY A 49 14.88 33.60 15.79
C GLY A 49 15.58 33.29 14.44
N GLY A 50 14.95 33.59 13.31
CA GLY A 50 15.48 33.26 11.99
C GLY A 50 16.76 34.01 11.65
N ASN A 51 16.88 35.28 12.08
CA ASN A 51 18.13 36.04 11.90
C ASN A 51 19.29 35.41 12.69
N ASP A 52 19.06 35.03 13.95
CA ASP A 52 20.06 34.39 14.79
C ASP A 52 20.49 33.03 14.23
N ALA A 53 19.53 32.26 13.68
CA ALA A 53 19.82 30.99 13.02
C ALA A 53 20.69 31.16 11.77
N ILE A 54 20.45 32.21 10.97
CA ILE A 54 21.27 32.53 9.78
C ILE A 54 22.67 32.97 10.19
N GLU A 55 22.82 33.82 11.22
CA GLU A 55 24.13 34.21 11.74
C GLU A 55 24.89 33.02 12.34
N ALA A 56 24.21 32.13 13.06
CA ALA A 56 24.81 30.89 13.54
C ALA A 56 25.30 30.01 12.37
N ALA A 57 24.50 29.88 11.31
CA ALA A 57 24.85 29.13 10.12
C ALA A 57 26.05 29.71 9.35
N ARG A 58 26.20 31.05 9.33
CA ARG A 58 27.40 31.73 8.77
C ARG A 58 28.68 31.28 9.48
N THR A 59 28.61 31.06 10.79
CA THR A 59 29.73 30.55 11.59
C THR A 59 29.89 29.01 11.55
N GLY A 60 29.10 28.31 10.73
CA GLY A 60 29.18 26.86 10.52
C GLY A 60 28.20 26.02 11.34
N LYS A 61 27.34 26.63 12.16
CA LYS A 61 26.32 25.92 12.95
C LYS A 61 25.01 25.77 12.17
N LEU A 62 25.02 24.90 11.17
CA LEU A 62 23.89 24.70 10.24
C LEU A 62 22.65 24.07 10.89
N ASP A 63 22.81 23.32 11.99
CA ASP A 63 21.70 22.70 12.73
C ASP A 63 20.64 23.71 13.17
N ALA A 64 21.03 24.95 13.46
CA ALA A 64 20.12 26.02 13.86
C ALA A 64 19.08 26.35 12.78
N LEU A 65 19.39 26.11 11.49
CA LEU A 65 18.45 26.33 10.40
C LEU A 65 17.47 25.17 10.22
N ARG A 66 17.84 23.94 10.60
CA ARG A 66 17.04 22.73 10.30
C ARG A 66 15.63 22.80 10.87
N GLU A 67 15.45 23.38 12.05
CA GLU A 67 14.13 23.53 12.68
C GLU A 67 13.20 24.45 11.89
N HIS A 68 13.76 25.48 11.25
CA HIS A 68 13.00 26.42 10.44
C HIS A 68 12.67 25.87 9.04
N LEU A 69 13.29 24.77 8.63
CA LEU A 69 13.05 24.12 7.34
C LEU A 69 11.89 23.10 7.38
N GLU A 70 11.32 22.85 8.55
CA GLU A 70 10.20 21.94 8.73
C GLU A 70 8.87 22.68 8.54
N PRO A 71 8.11 22.44 7.44
CA PRO A 71 6.83 23.12 7.22
C PRO A 71 5.83 22.86 8.35
N ALA A 72 5.85 21.66 8.93
CA ALA A 72 4.97 21.26 10.03
C ALA A 72 5.15 22.09 11.31
N ARG A 73 6.33 22.70 11.51
CA ARG A 73 6.64 23.49 12.70
C ARG A 73 6.29 24.97 12.55
N GLN A 74 5.97 25.41 11.34
CA GLN A 74 5.69 26.83 11.09
C GLN A 74 4.22 27.16 11.37
N ILE A 75 4.00 28.12 12.27
CA ILE A 75 2.68 28.71 12.50
C ILE A 75 2.53 29.90 11.55
N ASP A 76 1.67 29.75 10.55
CA ASP A 76 1.35 30.77 9.54
C ASP A 76 2.60 31.43 8.92
N PRO A 77 3.48 30.62 8.30
CA PRO A 77 4.69 31.12 7.66
C PRO A 77 4.39 32.10 6.52
N PRO A 78 5.29 33.04 6.25
CA PRO A 78 5.22 33.89 5.05
C PRO A 78 5.10 33.03 3.78
N PRO A 79 4.30 33.45 2.79
CA PRO A 79 4.10 32.68 1.57
C PRO A 79 5.39 32.47 0.76
N GLU A 80 6.32 33.43 0.78
CA GLU A 80 7.64 33.28 0.13
C GLU A 80 8.45 32.16 0.76
N LEU A 81 8.36 32.02 2.09
CA LEU A 81 9.03 30.93 2.80
C LEU A 81 8.45 29.58 2.37
N LEU A 82 7.12 29.45 2.34
CA LEU A 82 6.46 28.22 1.88
C LEU A 82 6.87 27.85 0.45
N HIS A 83 6.91 28.82 -0.46
CA HIS A 83 7.36 28.61 -1.84
C HIS A 83 8.81 28.10 -1.89
N HIS A 84 9.73 28.72 -1.14
CA HIS A 84 11.13 28.30 -1.09
C HIS A 84 11.30 26.92 -0.43
N LEU A 85 10.55 26.61 0.63
CA LEU A 85 10.56 25.29 1.27
C LEU A 85 10.07 24.21 0.29
N ALA A 86 9.02 24.50 -0.49
CA ALA A 86 8.49 23.58 -1.48
C ALA A 86 9.54 23.21 -2.54
N LEU A 87 10.25 24.21 -3.08
CA LEU A 87 11.32 24.02 -4.06
C LEU A 87 12.57 23.36 -3.47
N HIS A 88 12.95 23.73 -2.26
CA HIS A 88 14.09 23.16 -1.55
C HIS A 88 13.89 21.67 -1.31
N HIS A 89 12.74 21.28 -0.73
CA HIS A 89 12.43 19.87 -0.45
C HIS A 89 12.22 19.06 -1.73
N ALA A 90 11.68 19.65 -2.80
CA ALA A 90 11.63 19.00 -4.11
C ALA A 90 13.04 18.69 -4.64
N SER A 91 13.96 19.65 -4.54
CA SER A 91 15.35 19.48 -4.97
C SER A 91 16.10 18.43 -4.15
N LEU A 92 15.79 18.32 -2.84
CA LEU A 92 16.32 17.24 -2.00
C LEU A 92 15.74 15.88 -2.41
N ALA A 93 14.45 15.84 -2.77
CA ALA A 93 13.78 14.61 -3.17
C ALA A 93 14.30 14.06 -4.51
N ASP A 94 14.78 14.92 -5.42
CA ASP A 94 15.39 14.53 -6.70
C ASP A 94 16.76 13.84 -6.55
N ARG A 95 17.32 13.79 -5.34
CA ARG A 95 18.59 13.11 -5.10
C ARG A 95 18.40 11.59 -5.05
N ALA A 96 19.36 10.87 -5.64
CA ALA A 96 19.42 9.42 -5.52
C ALA A 96 19.57 9.03 -4.04
N GLY A 97 18.74 8.10 -3.57
CA GLY A 97 18.72 7.67 -2.16
C GLY A 97 18.02 8.64 -1.19
N SER A 98 17.36 9.68 -1.68
CA SER A 98 16.53 10.57 -0.86
C SER A 98 15.39 9.83 -0.16
N SER A 99 15.02 10.29 1.04
CA SER A 99 13.84 9.79 1.74
C SER A 99 12.57 10.28 1.06
N THR A 100 11.52 9.45 1.08
CA THR A 100 10.14 9.83 0.75
C THR A 100 9.67 11.08 1.53
N ASP A 101 10.22 11.32 2.73
CA ASP A 101 9.89 12.49 3.54
C ASP A 101 10.19 13.82 2.84
N ALA A 102 11.21 13.88 1.98
CA ALA A 102 11.52 15.10 1.22
C ALA A 102 10.35 15.46 0.26
N PHE A 103 9.78 14.47 -0.43
CA PHE A 103 8.58 14.70 -1.23
C PHE A 103 7.40 15.14 -0.36
N VAL A 104 7.17 14.48 0.78
CA VAL A 104 6.05 14.81 1.68
C VAL A 104 6.17 16.23 2.22
N ARG A 105 7.39 16.69 2.57
CA ARG A 105 7.64 18.08 2.99
C ARG A 105 7.40 19.07 1.86
N SER A 106 7.81 18.73 0.64
CA SER A 106 7.54 19.55 -0.55
C SER A 106 6.03 19.68 -0.81
N ILE A 107 5.29 18.57 -0.81
CA ILE A 107 3.82 18.55 -0.94
C ILE A 107 3.18 19.40 0.17
N THR A 108 3.61 19.21 1.42
CA THR A 108 3.09 19.96 2.57
C THR A 108 3.23 21.47 2.37
N ALA A 109 4.40 21.92 1.90
CA ALA A 109 4.65 23.33 1.62
C ALA A 109 3.79 23.87 0.45
N TRP A 110 3.65 23.10 -0.64
CA TRP A 110 2.77 23.47 -1.76
C TRP A 110 1.29 23.56 -1.35
N LEU A 111 0.79 22.60 -0.58
CA LEU A 111 -0.59 22.62 -0.10
C LEU A 111 -0.84 23.75 0.91
N ALA A 112 0.14 24.07 1.76
CA ALA A 112 0.06 25.21 2.66
C ALA A 112 0.04 26.55 1.89
N LEU A 113 0.79 26.63 0.79
CA LEU A 113 0.81 27.78 -0.11
C LEU A 113 -0.53 27.99 -0.82
N GLY A 114 -1.32 26.93 -1.00
CA GLY A 114 -2.69 27.02 -1.53
C GLY A 114 -3.64 27.90 -0.70
N ARG A 115 -3.29 28.27 0.54
CA ARG A 115 -4.04 29.26 1.34
C ARG A 115 -3.72 30.71 0.97
N GLN A 116 -2.68 30.94 0.17
CA GLN A 116 -2.08 32.24 -0.10
C GLN A 116 -2.39 32.68 -1.54
N GLU A 117 -3.68 32.78 -1.87
CA GLU A 117 -4.16 33.03 -3.23
C GLU A 117 -3.57 34.29 -3.87
N THR A 118 -3.47 35.38 -3.10
CA THR A 118 -2.88 36.64 -3.57
C THR A 118 -1.42 36.45 -3.97
N TYR A 119 -0.63 35.76 -3.13
CA TYR A 119 0.77 35.51 -3.44
C TYR A 119 0.93 34.66 -4.70
N LEU A 120 0.14 33.59 -4.84
CA LEU A 120 0.18 32.75 -6.03
C LEU A 120 -0.20 33.53 -7.29
N ARG A 121 -1.19 34.44 -7.20
CA ARG A 121 -1.55 35.33 -8.29
C ARG A 121 -0.42 36.28 -8.66
N ASP A 122 0.14 37.00 -7.69
CA ASP A 122 1.22 37.96 -7.91
C ASP A 122 2.45 37.27 -8.52
N LEU A 123 2.79 36.08 -8.00
CA LEU A 123 3.87 35.25 -8.55
C LEU A 123 3.57 34.79 -9.98
N GLY A 124 2.33 34.36 -10.24
CA GLY A 124 1.87 33.97 -11.57
C GLY A 124 2.02 35.11 -12.57
N GLU A 125 1.48 36.29 -12.25
CA GLU A 125 1.57 37.50 -13.07
C GLU A 125 3.03 37.90 -13.32
N ALA A 126 3.89 37.84 -12.30
CA ALA A 126 5.31 38.14 -12.43
C ALA A 126 6.07 37.15 -13.33
N VAL A 127 5.68 35.86 -13.33
CA VAL A 127 6.33 34.82 -14.13
C VAL A 127 5.81 34.82 -15.58
N THR A 128 4.51 34.98 -15.79
CA THR A 128 3.88 34.88 -17.11
C THR A 128 3.88 36.20 -17.87
N GLY A 129 3.96 37.34 -17.18
CA GLY A 129 3.82 38.66 -17.80
C GLY A 129 2.53 38.75 -18.63
N SER A 130 2.64 39.21 -19.89
CA SER A 130 1.51 39.28 -20.84
C SER A 130 1.30 38.00 -21.67
N ALA A 131 2.00 36.90 -21.37
CA ALA A 131 1.97 35.69 -22.18
C ALA A 131 0.70 34.84 -22.03
N LEU A 132 -0.03 35.00 -20.92
CA LEU A 132 -1.28 34.29 -20.63
C LEU A 132 -2.42 35.29 -20.44
N ALA A 133 -3.59 34.97 -20.99
CA ALA A 133 -4.81 35.72 -20.69
C ALA A 133 -5.17 35.54 -19.20
N ARG A 134 -5.78 36.56 -18.59
CA ARG A 134 -6.09 36.56 -17.15
C ARG A 134 -6.94 35.36 -16.72
N GLN A 135 -7.91 34.95 -17.54
CA GLN A 135 -8.74 33.77 -17.28
C GLN A 135 -7.94 32.46 -17.27
N ASP A 136 -6.95 32.33 -18.16
CA ASP A 136 -6.11 31.13 -18.23
C ASP A 136 -5.13 31.08 -17.05
N LEU A 137 -4.62 32.24 -16.62
CA LEU A 137 -3.80 32.36 -15.42
C LEU A 137 -4.60 31.97 -14.17
N ASP A 138 -5.79 32.53 -13.97
CA ASP A 138 -6.64 32.19 -12.83
C ASP A 138 -6.95 30.68 -12.78
N ARG A 139 -7.20 30.06 -13.94
CA ARG A 139 -7.41 28.60 -14.02
C ARG A 139 -6.15 27.81 -13.66
N ALA A 140 -4.98 28.23 -14.15
CA ALA A 140 -3.71 27.57 -13.83
C ALA A 140 -3.37 27.66 -12.33
N LEU A 141 -3.67 28.79 -11.69
CA LEU A 141 -3.39 29.02 -10.27
C LEU A 141 -4.24 28.15 -9.33
N VAL A 142 -5.46 27.78 -9.75
CA VAL A 142 -6.34 26.88 -8.98
C VAL A 142 -5.74 25.49 -8.81
N ASP A 143 -4.93 25.04 -9.77
CA ASP A 143 -4.27 23.73 -9.76
C ASP A 143 -2.79 23.81 -9.39
N ALA A 144 -2.21 25.01 -9.29
CA ALA A 144 -0.79 25.20 -8.98
C ALA A 144 -0.32 24.47 -7.69
N PRO A 145 -1.08 24.47 -6.57
CA PRO A 145 -0.70 23.69 -5.38
C PRO A 145 -0.64 22.18 -5.60
N LEU A 146 -1.31 21.66 -6.64
CA LEU A 146 -1.36 20.24 -6.98
C LEU A 146 -0.26 19.82 -7.96
N TRP A 147 0.48 20.75 -8.56
CA TRP A 147 1.49 20.45 -9.59
C TRP A 147 2.52 19.41 -9.13
N CYS A 148 2.98 19.49 -7.87
CA CYS A 148 3.92 18.51 -7.33
C CYS A 148 3.34 17.09 -7.22
N ILE A 149 2.02 16.96 -7.05
CA ILE A 149 1.31 15.67 -7.03
C ILE A 149 1.25 15.11 -8.44
N GLU A 150 1.02 15.95 -9.46
CA GLU A 150 1.06 15.54 -10.87
C GLU A 150 2.45 15.05 -11.29
N ASP A 151 3.51 15.79 -10.94
CA ASP A 151 4.90 15.42 -11.23
C ASP A 151 5.25 14.06 -10.59
N LEU A 152 4.82 13.84 -9.34
CA LEU A 152 4.96 12.55 -8.67
C LEU A 152 4.19 11.42 -9.38
N GLY A 153 2.99 11.71 -9.87
CA GLY A 153 2.20 10.77 -10.66
C GLY A 153 2.93 10.33 -11.93
N GLU A 154 3.49 11.28 -12.68
CA GLU A 154 4.26 10.98 -13.89
C GLU A 154 5.53 10.18 -13.57
N ARG A 155 6.25 10.51 -12.50
CA ARG A 155 7.43 9.74 -12.06
C ARG A 155 7.07 8.31 -11.67
N ALA A 156 5.98 8.13 -10.92
CA ALA A 156 5.49 6.81 -10.54
C ALA A 156 5.10 6.00 -11.78
N ARG A 157 4.42 6.63 -12.75
CA ARG A 157 4.00 6.00 -14.00
C ARG A 157 5.18 5.57 -14.87
N LEU A 158 6.17 6.44 -15.07
CA LEU A 158 7.30 6.21 -15.97
C LEU A 158 8.16 5.00 -15.55
N GLY A 159 8.29 4.73 -14.26
CA GLY A 159 9.05 3.57 -13.75
C GLY A 159 8.19 2.42 -13.26
N ALA A 160 6.86 2.45 -13.48
CA ALA A 160 5.93 1.43 -13.00
C ALA A 160 6.19 0.07 -13.65
N ARG A 161 6.42 0.04 -14.96
CA ARG A 161 6.61 -1.22 -15.71
C ARG A 161 7.88 -1.95 -15.30
N GLU A 162 8.94 -1.23 -14.98
CA GLU A 162 10.21 -1.80 -14.49
C GLU A 162 10.30 -1.86 -12.96
N LEU A 163 9.26 -1.42 -12.22
CA LEU A 163 9.22 -1.38 -10.76
C LEU A 163 10.42 -0.63 -10.15
N THR A 164 10.78 0.52 -10.72
CA THR A 164 11.98 1.25 -10.28
C THR A 164 11.83 1.79 -8.86
N ALA A 165 12.96 1.94 -8.15
CA ALA A 165 12.98 2.49 -6.79
C ALA A 165 12.54 3.96 -6.76
N ASP A 166 12.80 4.73 -7.80
CA ASP A 166 12.40 6.14 -7.89
C ASP A 166 10.88 6.25 -8.04
N ALA A 167 10.28 5.43 -8.91
CA ALA A 167 8.83 5.35 -9.06
C ALA A 167 8.15 4.86 -7.77
N GLN A 168 8.76 3.89 -7.07
CA GLN A 168 8.27 3.43 -5.77
C GLN A 168 8.24 4.56 -4.73
N ARG A 169 9.32 5.36 -4.64
CA ARG A 169 9.37 6.50 -3.69
C ARG A 169 8.32 7.55 -4.03
N ALA A 170 8.10 7.82 -5.32
CA ALA A 170 7.07 8.74 -5.77
C ALA A 170 5.66 8.23 -5.41
N LEU A 171 5.39 6.94 -5.65
CA LEU A 171 4.14 6.29 -5.27
C LEU A 171 3.89 6.33 -3.76
N ALA A 172 4.93 6.05 -2.96
CA ALA A 172 4.85 6.15 -1.50
C ALA A 172 4.56 7.59 -1.01
N ALA A 173 5.10 8.60 -1.69
CA ALA A 173 4.79 10.01 -1.41
C ALA A 173 3.33 10.34 -1.74
N LEU A 174 2.80 9.86 -2.88
CA LEU A 174 1.39 10.03 -3.25
C LEU A 174 0.45 9.44 -2.19
N GLY A 175 0.77 8.26 -1.65
CA GLY A 175 0.01 7.63 -0.55
C GLY A 175 -0.03 8.46 0.74
N ARG A 176 0.90 9.42 0.91
CA ARG A 176 1.00 10.31 2.08
C ARG A 176 0.44 11.71 1.85
N VAL A 177 -0.19 11.98 0.69
CA VAL A 177 -0.84 13.27 0.42
C VAL A 177 -1.91 13.64 1.48
N PRO A 178 -2.77 12.73 1.98
CA PRO A 178 -3.72 13.08 3.04
C PRO A 178 -3.03 13.54 4.34
N GLU A 179 -1.90 12.92 4.68
CA GLU A 179 -1.07 13.32 5.84
C GLU A 179 -0.48 14.71 5.61
N ALA A 180 0.10 14.95 4.43
CA ALA A 180 0.66 16.24 4.06
C ALA A 180 -0.40 17.36 4.10
N ALA A 181 -1.60 17.10 3.57
CA ALA A 181 -2.71 18.06 3.58
C ALA A 181 -3.14 18.42 5.01
N ARG A 182 -3.20 17.43 5.91
CA ARG A 182 -3.51 17.63 7.33
C ARG A 182 -2.44 18.49 8.02
N ILE A 183 -1.16 18.19 7.80
CA ILE A 183 -0.04 18.94 8.37
C ILE A 183 -0.04 20.38 7.83
N ALA A 184 -0.28 20.55 6.53
CA ALA A 184 -0.37 21.84 5.86
C ALA A 184 -1.55 22.70 6.34
N ARG A 185 -2.51 22.10 7.07
CA ARG A 185 -3.80 22.71 7.40
C ARG A 185 -4.50 23.24 6.15
N ALA A 186 -4.44 22.44 5.07
CA ALA A 186 -5.03 22.81 3.79
C ALA A 186 -6.55 22.97 3.92
N PRO A 187 -7.17 23.92 3.19
CA PRO A 187 -8.63 24.01 3.13
C PRO A 187 -9.24 22.67 2.71
N GLU A 188 -10.39 22.30 3.29
CA GLU A 188 -11.03 21.00 3.07
C GLU A 188 -11.20 20.66 1.59
N ALA A 189 -11.72 21.62 0.79
CA ALA A 189 -11.88 21.45 -0.65
C ALA A 189 -10.56 21.17 -1.39
N LEU A 190 -9.45 21.78 -0.97
CA LEU A 190 -8.12 21.53 -1.54
C LEU A 190 -7.59 20.16 -1.10
N ALA A 191 -7.72 19.83 0.20
CA ALA A 191 -7.30 18.55 0.75
C ALA A 191 -8.00 17.37 0.06
N GLU A 192 -9.31 17.48 -0.15
CA GLU A 192 -10.09 16.48 -0.87
C GLU A 192 -9.67 16.35 -2.34
N ARG A 193 -9.47 17.48 -3.05
CA ARG A 193 -8.99 17.48 -4.43
C ARG A 193 -7.62 16.81 -4.53
N ALA A 194 -6.69 17.16 -3.65
CA ALA A 194 -5.36 16.58 -3.58
C ALA A 194 -5.41 15.07 -3.31
N ALA A 195 -6.22 14.63 -2.34
CA ALA A 195 -6.40 13.22 -2.01
C ALA A 195 -7.00 12.43 -3.17
N ARG A 196 -8.10 12.92 -3.78
CA ARG A 196 -8.70 12.29 -4.96
C ARG A 196 -7.71 12.18 -6.12
N ARG A 197 -6.93 13.23 -6.36
CA ARG A 197 -5.96 13.24 -7.45
C ARG A 197 -4.82 12.26 -7.20
N ALA A 198 -4.27 12.25 -5.99
CA ALA A 198 -3.24 11.30 -5.58
C ALA A 198 -3.70 9.85 -5.72
N THR A 199 -4.91 9.52 -5.23
CA THR A 199 -5.50 8.19 -5.38
C THR A 199 -5.64 7.79 -6.85
N SER A 200 -6.09 8.71 -7.71
CA SER A 200 -6.20 8.46 -9.15
C SER A 200 -4.84 8.17 -9.79
N LEU A 201 -3.80 8.90 -9.41
CA LEU A 201 -2.45 8.71 -9.95
C LEU A 201 -1.79 7.41 -9.46
N VAL A 202 -2.02 7.06 -8.18
CA VAL A 202 -1.62 5.75 -7.62
C VAL A 202 -2.26 4.62 -8.42
N ALA A 203 -3.58 4.69 -8.67
CA ALA A 203 -4.29 3.67 -9.44
C ALA A 203 -3.70 3.49 -10.86
N VAL A 204 -3.43 4.60 -11.56
CA VAL A 204 -2.80 4.57 -12.89
C VAL A 204 -1.41 3.93 -12.86
N ALA A 205 -0.58 4.29 -11.89
CA ALA A 205 0.76 3.72 -11.77
C ALA A 205 0.73 2.21 -11.43
N VAL A 206 -0.18 1.78 -10.57
CA VAL A 206 -0.37 0.36 -10.25
C VAL A 206 -0.89 -0.42 -11.46
N GLU A 207 -1.81 0.15 -12.24
CA GLU A 207 -2.31 -0.45 -13.49
C GLU A 207 -1.17 -0.64 -14.51
N GLU A 208 -0.32 0.36 -14.70
CA GLU A 208 0.86 0.26 -15.58
C GLU A 208 1.86 -0.81 -15.11
N ALA A 209 2.03 -0.96 -13.79
CA ALA A 209 2.87 -2.02 -13.21
C ALA A 209 2.27 -3.43 -13.41
N LEU A 210 0.93 -3.54 -13.38
CA LEU A 210 0.22 -4.81 -13.59
C LEU A 210 0.15 -5.23 -15.06
N ALA A 211 0.07 -4.27 -15.99
CA ALA A 211 -0.06 -4.52 -17.43
C ALA A 211 0.92 -5.58 -17.98
N PRO A 212 2.25 -5.51 -17.74
CA PRO A 212 3.18 -6.53 -18.25
C PRO A 212 3.03 -7.89 -17.57
N VAL A 213 2.47 -7.96 -16.35
CA VAL A 213 2.18 -9.22 -15.65
C VAL A 213 0.95 -9.87 -16.28
N LEU A 214 -0.13 -9.11 -16.43
CA LEU A 214 -1.38 -9.57 -17.04
C LEU A 214 -1.18 -10.01 -18.50
N ALA A 215 -0.40 -9.26 -19.28
CA ALA A 215 -0.06 -9.64 -20.66
C ALA A 215 0.66 -11.00 -20.73
N ALA A 216 1.61 -11.26 -19.81
CA ALA A 216 2.32 -12.53 -19.77
C ALA A 216 1.42 -13.70 -19.32
N PHE A 217 0.47 -13.45 -18.41
CA PHE A 217 -0.56 -14.44 -18.07
C PHE A 217 -1.44 -14.77 -19.27
N ALA A 218 -1.92 -13.76 -20.00
CA ALA A 218 -2.73 -13.95 -21.20
C ALA A 218 -1.97 -14.72 -22.29
N GLU A 219 -0.69 -14.40 -22.50
CA GLU A 219 0.15 -15.13 -23.46
C GLU A 219 0.36 -16.59 -23.04
N ALA A 220 0.70 -16.84 -21.77
CA ALA A 220 0.91 -18.19 -21.26
C ALA A 220 -0.35 -19.05 -21.40
N THR A 221 -1.50 -18.53 -20.97
CA THR A 221 -2.79 -19.23 -21.05
C THR A 221 -3.25 -19.49 -22.49
N THR A 222 -2.87 -18.63 -23.44
CA THR A 222 -3.16 -18.83 -24.87
C THR A 222 -2.35 -19.99 -25.46
N LYS A 223 -1.13 -20.24 -24.96
CA LYS A 223 -0.27 -21.36 -25.40
C LYS A 223 -0.68 -22.70 -24.78
N GLY A 224 -1.47 -22.68 -23.71
CA GLY A 224 -1.94 -23.85 -22.99
C GLY A 224 -2.06 -23.60 -21.48
N GLU A 225 -2.49 -24.60 -20.73
CA GLU A 225 -2.46 -24.51 -19.26
C GLU A 225 -0.99 -24.50 -18.80
N PRO A 226 -0.53 -23.47 -18.07
CA PRO A 226 0.86 -23.42 -17.60
C PRO A 226 1.14 -24.55 -16.62
N SER A 227 2.37 -25.04 -16.60
CA SER A 227 2.82 -25.96 -15.55
C SER A 227 2.77 -25.27 -14.17
N ALA A 228 2.83 -26.07 -13.09
CA ALA A 228 2.83 -25.53 -11.73
C ALA A 228 4.00 -24.55 -11.49
N ALA A 229 5.18 -24.86 -12.03
CA ALA A 229 6.36 -24.00 -11.92
C ALA A 229 6.22 -22.70 -12.71
N GLU A 230 5.70 -22.76 -13.94
CA GLU A 230 5.44 -21.56 -14.76
C GLU A 230 4.35 -20.69 -14.14
N GLY A 231 3.25 -21.30 -13.68
CA GLY A 231 2.18 -20.63 -12.96
C GLY A 231 2.68 -19.95 -11.68
N ALA A 232 3.51 -20.64 -10.89
CA ALA A 232 4.13 -20.06 -9.69
C ALA A 232 5.02 -18.86 -10.03
N ALA A 233 5.84 -18.96 -11.09
CA ALA A 233 6.70 -17.86 -11.53
C ALA A 233 5.88 -16.65 -11.99
N LEU A 234 4.81 -16.87 -12.76
CA LEU A 234 3.88 -15.83 -13.18
C LEU A 234 3.18 -15.17 -11.97
N LEU A 235 2.67 -15.98 -11.04
CA LEU A 235 2.02 -15.49 -9.81
C LEU A 235 2.99 -14.72 -8.91
N GLY A 236 4.26 -15.12 -8.86
CA GLY A 236 5.32 -14.40 -8.15
C GLY A 236 5.53 -12.97 -8.66
N ARG A 237 5.20 -12.66 -9.92
CA ARG A 237 5.29 -11.29 -10.45
C ARG A 237 4.24 -10.36 -9.84
N PHE A 238 3.04 -10.85 -9.52
CA PHE A 238 2.07 -10.06 -8.75
C PHE A 238 2.61 -9.68 -7.37
N VAL A 239 3.36 -10.59 -6.73
CA VAL A 239 3.97 -10.32 -5.42
C VAL A 239 4.99 -9.19 -5.51
N ALA A 240 5.77 -9.13 -6.60
CA ALA A 240 6.71 -8.04 -6.84
C ALA A 240 5.97 -6.70 -6.97
N VAL A 241 4.89 -6.64 -7.76
CA VAL A 241 4.05 -5.43 -7.91
C VAL A 241 3.39 -5.06 -6.59
N TRP A 242 2.89 -6.03 -5.81
CA TRP A 242 2.24 -5.81 -4.52
C TRP A 242 3.21 -5.22 -3.50
N ARG A 243 4.45 -5.73 -3.42
CA ARG A 243 5.49 -5.16 -2.55
C ARG A 243 5.91 -3.77 -3.01
N TRP A 244 6.11 -3.60 -4.32
CA TRP A 244 6.49 -2.31 -4.90
C TRP A 244 5.44 -1.24 -4.60
N SER A 245 4.16 -1.57 -4.77
CA SER A 245 3.04 -0.66 -4.55
C SER A 245 2.71 -0.35 -3.08
N GLY A 246 3.39 -0.97 -2.11
CA GLY A 246 3.08 -0.79 -0.69
C GLY A 246 1.85 -1.58 -0.24
N ALA A 247 1.66 -2.78 -0.78
CA ALA A 247 0.54 -3.69 -0.53
C ALA A 247 -0.81 -3.19 -1.04
N ASP A 248 -0.84 -2.67 -2.28
CA ASP A 248 -2.08 -2.18 -2.90
C ASP A 248 -3.11 -3.30 -3.12
N GLU A 249 -4.36 -3.00 -2.77
CA GLU A 249 -5.48 -3.95 -2.79
C GLU A 249 -5.89 -4.37 -4.21
N SER A 250 -5.71 -3.50 -5.21
CA SER A 250 -6.01 -3.85 -6.61
C SER A 250 -5.10 -4.96 -7.13
N VAL A 251 -3.86 -5.03 -6.63
CA VAL A 251 -2.92 -6.11 -6.96
C VAL A 251 -3.35 -7.42 -6.31
N GLU A 252 -3.84 -7.37 -5.08
CA GLU A 252 -4.39 -8.54 -4.39
C GLU A 252 -5.57 -9.11 -5.19
N HIS A 253 -6.49 -8.26 -5.64
CA HIS A 253 -7.63 -8.63 -6.48
C HIS A 253 -7.18 -9.26 -7.81
N ALA A 254 -6.28 -8.60 -8.54
CA ALA A 254 -5.79 -9.12 -9.82
C ALA A 254 -5.10 -10.48 -9.65
N ALA A 255 -4.29 -10.65 -8.60
CA ALA A 255 -3.59 -11.90 -8.33
C ALA A 255 -4.55 -13.07 -8.07
N ILE A 256 -5.57 -12.88 -7.22
CA ILE A 256 -6.53 -13.96 -6.91
C ILE A 256 -7.41 -14.32 -8.12
N GLU A 257 -7.71 -13.35 -8.98
CA GLU A 257 -8.47 -13.58 -10.21
C GLU A 257 -7.71 -14.48 -11.17
N GLN A 258 -6.39 -14.29 -11.32
CA GLN A 258 -5.56 -15.14 -12.16
C GLN A 258 -5.20 -16.48 -11.48
N ALA A 259 -5.00 -16.49 -10.16
CA ALA A 259 -4.61 -17.70 -9.43
C ALA A 259 -5.73 -18.75 -9.36
N THR A 260 -6.98 -18.32 -9.16
CA THR A 260 -8.10 -19.21 -8.87
C THR A 260 -8.35 -20.26 -9.98
N PRO A 261 -8.41 -19.89 -11.28
CA PRO A 261 -8.60 -20.86 -12.35
C PRO A 261 -7.46 -21.88 -12.46
N LEU A 262 -6.21 -21.44 -12.29
CA LEU A 262 -5.04 -22.32 -12.31
C LEU A 262 -5.09 -23.32 -11.14
N ALA A 263 -5.34 -22.82 -9.93
CA ALA A 263 -5.45 -23.67 -8.75
C ALA A 263 -6.55 -24.73 -8.89
N TRP A 264 -7.70 -24.37 -9.49
CA TRP A 264 -8.77 -25.32 -9.77
C TRP A 264 -8.35 -26.46 -10.72
N ALA A 265 -7.49 -26.19 -11.69
CA ALA A 265 -7.05 -27.21 -12.65
C ALA A 265 -6.17 -28.27 -11.97
N HIS A 266 -5.24 -27.85 -11.10
CA HIS A 266 -4.45 -28.77 -10.28
C HIS A 266 -5.28 -29.48 -9.21
N TYR A 267 -6.20 -28.77 -8.57
CA TYR A 267 -7.10 -29.30 -7.56
C TYR A 267 -7.99 -30.43 -8.11
N ARG A 268 -8.64 -30.22 -9.27
CA ARG A 268 -9.50 -31.24 -9.89
C ARG A 268 -8.71 -32.47 -10.34
N ALA A 269 -7.45 -32.28 -10.71
CA ALA A 269 -6.54 -33.38 -11.06
C ALA A 269 -5.91 -34.06 -9.83
N SER A 270 -6.26 -33.64 -8.59
CA SER A 270 -5.67 -34.14 -7.35
C SER A 270 -4.13 -34.03 -7.31
N ARG A 271 -3.56 -33.04 -7.99
CA ARG A 271 -2.11 -32.78 -8.05
C ARG A 271 -1.70 -31.89 -6.88
N TRP A 272 -1.65 -32.44 -5.66
CA TRP A 272 -1.49 -31.65 -4.42
C TRP A 272 -0.13 -30.96 -4.28
N ASP A 273 0.97 -31.62 -4.66
CA ASP A 273 2.30 -31.00 -4.59
C ASP A 273 2.48 -29.88 -5.62
N ASP A 274 1.89 -30.06 -6.81
CA ASP A 274 1.81 -29.01 -7.83
C ASP A 274 0.98 -27.82 -7.34
N LEU A 275 -0.20 -28.09 -6.76
CA LEU A 275 -1.07 -27.05 -6.19
C LEU A 275 -0.34 -26.26 -5.08
N ARG A 276 0.35 -26.97 -4.18
CA ARG A 276 1.17 -26.35 -3.12
C ARG A 276 2.20 -25.40 -3.72
N SER A 277 2.94 -25.88 -4.72
CA SER A 277 4.00 -25.11 -5.38
C SER A 277 3.45 -23.90 -6.13
N LEU A 278 2.30 -24.06 -6.80
CA LEU A 278 1.62 -23.01 -7.55
C LEU A 278 1.17 -21.84 -6.68
N ILE A 279 0.52 -22.10 -5.54
CA ILE A 279 -0.11 -21.04 -4.73
C ILE A 279 0.85 -20.42 -3.71
N ALA A 280 1.95 -21.09 -3.37
CA ALA A 280 2.92 -20.62 -2.38
C ALA A 280 3.37 -19.15 -2.57
N PRO A 281 3.66 -18.66 -3.79
CA PRO A 281 4.09 -17.27 -3.98
C PRO A 281 3.03 -16.24 -3.54
N VAL A 282 1.74 -16.53 -3.72
CA VAL A 282 0.65 -15.56 -3.50
C VAL A 282 0.00 -15.67 -2.13
N GLU A 283 0.46 -16.56 -1.25
CA GLU A 283 -0.04 -16.65 0.13
C GLU A 283 -0.05 -15.30 0.86
N PRO A 284 0.99 -14.43 0.78
CA PRO A 284 0.97 -13.14 1.45
C PRO A 284 -0.17 -12.23 0.99
N LEU A 285 -0.54 -12.28 -0.30
CA LEU A 285 -1.60 -11.47 -0.90
C LEU A 285 -2.97 -11.99 -0.45
N VAL A 286 -3.15 -13.32 -0.43
CA VAL A 286 -4.37 -13.96 0.08
C VAL A 286 -4.57 -13.62 1.56
N ASP A 287 -3.51 -13.69 2.35
CA ASP A 287 -3.56 -13.38 3.78
C ASP A 287 -3.85 -11.89 4.05
N ALA A 288 -3.32 -10.99 3.23
CA ALA A 288 -3.60 -9.56 3.30
C ALA A 288 -5.05 -9.24 2.94
N LEU A 289 -5.55 -9.79 1.83
CA LEU A 289 -6.93 -9.59 1.40
C LEU A 289 -7.94 -10.15 2.41
N ALA A 290 -7.68 -11.35 2.95
CA ALA A 290 -8.51 -11.92 4.01
C ALA A 290 -8.54 -11.01 5.25
N ARG A 291 -7.40 -10.45 5.68
CA ARG A 291 -7.36 -9.46 6.78
C ARG A 291 -8.17 -8.20 6.47
N ARG A 292 -8.12 -7.71 5.22
CA ARG A 292 -8.92 -6.54 4.81
C ARG A 292 -10.42 -6.81 4.93
N ILE A 293 -10.88 -7.99 4.52
CA ILE A 293 -12.28 -8.40 4.62
C ILE A 293 -12.70 -8.64 6.08
N GLU A 294 -11.82 -9.20 6.91
CA GLU A 294 -12.04 -9.35 8.35
C GLU A 294 -12.26 -7.99 9.02
N ASN A 295 -11.47 -6.98 8.66
CA ASN A 295 -11.56 -5.63 9.20
C ASN A 295 -12.72 -4.81 8.63
N ASP A 296 -13.11 -5.07 7.38
CA ASP A 296 -14.21 -4.42 6.69
C ASP A 296 -15.08 -5.44 5.93
N PRO A 297 -16.11 -5.99 6.58
CA PRO A 297 -16.99 -6.99 5.98
C PRO A 297 -17.82 -6.49 4.80
N SER A 298 -17.84 -5.17 4.52
CA SER A 298 -18.55 -4.62 3.35
C SER A 298 -17.89 -5.01 2.02
N LYS A 299 -16.63 -5.50 2.04
CA LYS A 299 -15.84 -5.93 0.88
C LYS A 299 -16.24 -7.30 0.30
N LEU A 300 -17.54 -7.58 0.22
CA LEU A 300 -18.11 -8.89 -0.14
C LEU A 300 -17.73 -9.38 -1.55
N ALA A 301 -17.42 -8.47 -2.49
CA ALA A 301 -17.16 -8.79 -3.89
C ALA A 301 -16.00 -9.80 -4.07
N TYR A 302 -15.00 -9.77 -3.20
CA TYR A 302 -13.82 -10.64 -3.28
C TYR A 302 -13.77 -11.72 -2.19
N ALA A 303 -14.71 -11.70 -1.24
CA ALA A 303 -14.76 -12.63 -0.11
C ALA A 303 -14.81 -14.10 -0.54
N ALA A 304 -15.63 -14.42 -1.55
CA ALA A 304 -15.75 -15.79 -2.04
C ALA A 304 -14.44 -16.32 -2.67
N ARG A 305 -13.74 -15.48 -3.45
CA ARG A 305 -12.47 -15.88 -4.09
C ARG A 305 -11.33 -16.00 -3.08
N ALA A 306 -11.24 -15.06 -2.13
CA ALA A 306 -10.29 -15.14 -1.02
C ALA A 306 -10.54 -16.42 -0.18
N ALA A 307 -11.79 -16.73 0.14
CA ALA A 307 -12.18 -17.95 0.84
C ALA A 307 -11.80 -19.21 0.04
N GLN A 308 -11.99 -19.21 -1.28
CA GLN A 308 -11.59 -20.33 -2.13
C GLN A 308 -10.07 -20.54 -2.15
N MET A 309 -9.26 -19.48 -2.13
CA MET A 309 -7.80 -19.60 -2.01
C MET A 309 -7.38 -20.19 -0.66
N LEU A 310 -8.03 -19.81 0.44
CA LEU A 310 -7.82 -20.42 1.76
C LEU A 310 -8.22 -21.90 1.76
N VAL A 311 -9.28 -22.26 1.03
CA VAL A 311 -9.69 -23.66 0.82
C VAL A 311 -8.61 -24.45 0.08
N PHE A 312 -8.06 -23.94 -1.02
CA PHE A 312 -6.95 -24.61 -1.73
C PHE A 312 -5.75 -24.82 -0.82
N ARG A 313 -5.40 -23.81 -0.01
CA ARG A 313 -4.31 -23.91 0.97
C ARG A 313 -4.59 -24.98 2.03
N SER A 314 -5.85 -25.14 2.45
CA SER A 314 -6.24 -26.10 3.50
C SER A 314 -6.02 -27.57 3.12
N ASP A 315 -5.99 -27.90 1.82
CA ASP A 315 -5.71 -29.25 1.31
C ASP A 315 -4.22 -29.56 1.13
N VAL A 316 -3.36 -28.54 1.14
CA VAL A 316 -1.91 -28.71 0.89
C VAL A 316 -1.05 -28.49 2.13
N VAL A 317 -1.62 -27.99 3.23
CA VAL A 317 -0.96 -27.93 4.54
C VAL A 317 -0.76 -29.33 5.13
N ARG A 318 0.15 -29.45 6.11
CA ARG A 318 0.59 -30.76 6.62
C ARG A 318 -0.23 -31.26 7.79
N THR A 319 -0.84 -30.35 8.55
CA THR A 319 -1.53 -30.70 9.79
C THR A 319 -3.01 -30.39 9.70
N GLU A 320 -3.81 -31.24 10.32
CA GLU A 320 -5.25 -31.03 10.43
C GLU A 320 -5.61 -29.76 11.19
N ARG A 321 -4.78 -29.36 12.16
CA ARG A 321 -4.95 -28.09 12.88
C ARG A 321 -4.89 -26.91 11.92
N GLU A 322 -3.88 -26.86 11.06
CA GLU A 322 -3.74 -25.82 10.03
C GLU A 322 -4.90 -25.87 9.03
N THR A 323 -5.34 -27.06 8.62
CA THR A 323 -6.52 -27.23 7.76
C THR A 323 -7.75 -26.58 8.38
N LEU A 324 -8.05 -26.88 9.65
CA LEU A 324 -9.20 -26.30 10.35
C LEU A 324 -9.07 -24.78 10.55
N GLU A 325 -7.88 -24.28 10.89
CA GLU A 325 -7.64 -22.83 11.03
C GLU A 325 -7.91 -22.07 9.72
N LEU A 326 -7.47 -22.61 8.59
CA LEU A 326 -7.71 -22.02 7.27
C LEU A 326 -9.19 -22.07 6.87
N LEU A 327 -9.87 -23.18 7.14
CA LEU A 327 -11.29 -23.34 6.84
C LEU A 327 -12.17 -22.48 7.74
N ASP A 328 -11.81 -22.34 9.02
CA ASP A 328 -12.46 -21.41 9.96
C ASP A 328 -12.36 -19.98 9.44
N ARG A 329 -11.16 -19.57 9.05
CA ARG A 329 -10.93 -18.24 8.47
C ARG A 329 -11.71 -18.03 7.17
N ALA A 330 -11.74 -19.01 6.28
CA ALA A 330 -12.50 -18.96 5.03
C ALA A 330 -14.01 -18.78 5.27
N ILE A 331 -14.56 -19.45 6.29
CA ILE A 331 -15.98 -19.30 6.68
C ILE A 331 -16.22 -17.96 7.37
N THR A 332 -15.28 -17.46 8.16
CA THR A 332 -15.38 -16.13 8.78
C THR A 332 -15.50 -15.03 7.72
N ILE A 333 -14.63 -15.04 6.70
CA ILE A 333 -14.67 -14.01 5.65
C ILE A 333 -15.81 -14.23 4.65
N CYS A 334 -16.26 -15.47 4.46
CA CYS A 334 -17.37 -15.80 3.55
C CYS A 334 -18.25 -16.91 4.16
N PRO A 335 -19.24 -16.56 5.01
CA PRO A 335 -20.06 -17.54 5.74
C PRO A 335 -20.85 -18.50 4.85
N THR A 336 -21.16 -18.09 3.62
CA THR A 336 -21.90 -18.87 2.65
C THR A 336 -21.00 -19.70 1.73
N HIS A 337 -19.67 -19.68 1.91
CA HIS A 337 -18.73 -20.37 1.03
C HIS A 337 -18.89 -21.90 1.11
N ARG A 338 -19.50 -22.46 0.07
CA ARG A 338 -19.92 -23.87 0.01
C ARG A 338 -18.76 -24.84 0.28
N ASN A 339 -17.64 -24.66 -0.42
CA ASN A 339 -16.53 -25.63 -0.36
C ASN A 339 -15.83 -25.59 1.01
N ALA A 340 -15.72 -24.42 1.64
CA ALA A 340 -15.11 -24.30 2.96
C ALA A 340 -15.94 -25.02 4.02
N ARG A 341 -17.27 -24.83 3.99
CA ARG A 341 -18.21 -25.51 4.87
C ARG A 341 -18.20 -27.03 4.69
N LEU A 342 -18.24 -27.49 3.44
CA LEU A 342 -18.20 -28.91 3.09
C LEU A 342 -16.89 -29.57 3.58
N MET A 343 -15.75 -28.95 3.29
CA MET A 343 -14.45 -29.51 3.68
C MET A 343 -14.30 -29.55 5.19
N LYS A 344 -14.65 -28.47 5.90
CA LYS A 344 -14.59 -28.46 7.37
C LYS A 344 -15.51 -29.53 7.98
N ALA A 345 -16.72 -29.69 7.45
CA ALA A 345 -17.63 -30.75 7.90
C ALA A 345 -17.04 -32.15 7.69
N ASN A 346 -16.40 -32.41 6.55
CA ASN A 346 -15.72 -33.68 6.29
C ASN A 346 -14.52 -33.88 7.23
N THR A 347 -13.70 -32.86 7.48
CA THR A 347 -12.55 -32.93 8.42
C THR A 347 -13.01 -33.23 9.85
N LEU A 348 -14.11 -32.61 10.30
CA LEU A 348 -14.72 -32.91 11.61
C LEU A 348 -15.24 -34.36 11.68
N CYS A 349 -15.82 -34.87 10.59
CA CYS A 349 -16.23 -36.27 10.52
C CYS A 349 -15.02 -37.21 10.56
N ASP A 350 -13.92 -36.88 9.89
CA ASP A 350 -12.69 -37.68 9.92
C ASP A 350 -12.06 -37.72 11.33
N GLN A 351 -12.09 -36.59 12.05
CA GLN A 351 -11.72 -36.54 13.46
C GLN A 351 -12.59 -37.47 14.30
N ALA A 352 -13.92 -37.41 14.12
CA ALA A 352 -14.86 -38.27 14.83
C ALA A 352 -14.60 -39.76 14.53
N LEU A 353 -14.35 -40.11 13.26
CA LEU A 353 -14.10 -41.49 12.86
C LEU A 353 -12.83 -42.09 13.50
N ARG A 354 -11.79 -41.29 13.73
CA ARG A 354 -10.58 -41.76 14.43
C ARG A 354 -10.80 -42.03 15.92
N LEU A 355 -11.78 -41.38 16.52
CA LEU A 355 -12.21 -41.63 17.90
C LEU A 355 -13.13 -42.85 18.03
N LEU A 356 -13.63 -43.39 16.91
CA LEU A 356 -14.59 -44.50 16.85
C LEU A 356 -13.96 -45.74 16.20
N PRO A 357 -13.03 -46.44 16.88
CA PRO A 357 -12.33 -47.60 16.32
C PRO A 357 -13.31 -48.77 16.17
N GLY A 358 -13.85 -48.98 14.98
CA GLY A 358 -14.99 -49.87 14.72
C GLY A 358 -14.98 -51.28 15.34
N ALA A 359 -13.81 -51.88 15.58
CA ALA A 359 -13.70 -53.23 16.15
C ALA A 359 -13.60 -53.27 17.69
N ARG A 360 -13.52 -52.12 18.37
CA ARG A 360 -13.36 -52.02 19.82
C ARG A 360 -14.30 -50.96 20.39
N ALA A 361 -14.77 -51.16 21.62
CA ALA A 361 -15.51 -50.11 22.32
C ALA A 361 -14.59 -48.89 22.53
N PRO A 362 -14.97 -47.68 22.08
CA PRO A 362 -14.25 -46.46 22.43
C PRO A 362 -14.41 -46.16 23.93
N SER A 363 -13.66 -45.19 24.46
CA SER A 363 -13.99 -44.64 25.77
C SER A 363 -15.29 -43.82 25.71
N ARG A 364 -15.98 -43.62 26.85
CA ARG A 364 -17.14 -42.71 26.90
C ARG A 364 -16.75 -41.29 26.48
N GLN A 365 -15.57 -40.83 26.87
CA GLN A 365 -15.04 -39.52 26.50
C GLN A 365 -14.85 -39.38 24.98
N ASP A 366 -14.30 -40.41 24.33
CA ASP A 366 -14.10 -40.42 22.87
C ASP A 366 -15.43 -40.46 22.12
N HIS A 367 -16.39 -41.24 22.62
CA HIS A 367 -17.77 -41.26 22.10
C HIS A 367 -18.42 -39.87 22.16
N ASP A 368 -18.41 -39.21 23.32
CA ASP A 368 -19.06 -37.92 23.51
C ASP A 368 -18.38 -36.83 22.68
N ARG A 369 -17.05 -36.86 22.58
CA ARG A 369 -16.29 -35.97 21.71
C ARG A 369 -16.63 -36.21 20.23
N ALA A 370 -16.71 -37.46 19.79
CA ALA A 370 -17.09 -37.80 18.42
C ALA A 370 -18.52 -37.33 18.10
N ALA A 371 -19.46 -37.50 19.04
CA ALA A 371 -20.84 -37.01 18.89
C ALA A 371 -20.87 -35.48 18.67
N GLY A 372 -20.15 -34.71 19.49
CA GLY A 372 -20.06 -33.26 19.34
C GLY A 372 -19.42 -32.82 18.01
N LEU A 373 -18.42 -33.56 17.51
CA LEU A 373 -17.82 -33.28 16.19
C LEU A 373 -18.81 -33.54 15.04
N ILE A 374 -19.57 -34.63 15.11
CA ILE A 374 -20.59 -35.00 14.11
C ILE A 374 -21.73 -33.98 14.11
N GLU A 375 -22.20 -33.55 15.28
CA GLU A 375 -23.24 -32.53 15.39
C GLU A 375 -22.79 -31.20 14.75
N ARG A 376 -21.57 -30.75 15.04
CA ARG A 376 -21.01 -29.54 14.43
C ARG A 376 -20.85 -29.68 12.92
N ALA A 377 -20.44 -30.86 12.43
CA ALA A 377 -20.34 -31.13 11.00
C ALA A 377 -21.71 -31.05 10.31
N GLU A 378 -22.75 -31.63 10.92
CA GLU A 378 -24.13 -31.57 10.43
C GLU A 378 -24.67 -30.14 10.38
N GLN A 379 -24.51 -29.38 11.47
CA GLN A 379 -24.94 -27.97 11.52
C GLN A 379 -24.24 -27.14 10.44
N LEU A 380 -22.96 -27.43 10.19
CA LEU A 380 -22.16 -26.72 9.21
C LEU A 380 -22.55 -27.07 7.77
N TYR A 381 -22.71 -28.35 7.45
CA TYR A 381 -23.04 -28.83 6.11
C TYR A 381 -23.78 -30.19 6.17
N PRO A 382 -25.13 -30.20 6.21
CA PRO A 382 -25.92 -31.42 6.41
C PRO A 382 -25.72 -32.51 5.34
N ALA A 383 -25.31 -32.11 4.13
CA ALA A 383 -25.07 -33.00 3.00
C ALA A 383 -23.59 -33.43 2.89
N ALA A 384 -22.81 -33.37 3.97
CA ALA A 384 -21.39 -33.71 3.96
C ALA A 384 -21.19 -35.21 3.68
N THR A 385 -20.29 -35.54 2.75
CA THR A 385 -20.11 -36.91 2.23
C THR A 385 -19.71 -37.91 3.32
N ARG A 386 -18.95 -37.46 4.35
CA ARG A 386 -18.47 -38.32 5.45
C ARG A 386 -19.49 -38.50 6.58
N LEU A 387 -20.55 -37.68 6.60
CA LEU A 387 -21.52 -37.64 7.69
C LEU A 387 -22.33 -38.95 7.87
N PRO A 388 -22.81 -39.63 6.79
CA PRO A 388 -23.51 -40.90 6.94
C PRO A 388 -22.67 -41.99 7.61
N GLU A 389 -21.38 -42.09 7.24
CA GLU A 389 -20.46 -43.06 7.82
C GLU A 389 -20.17 -42.74 9.30
N ALA A 390 -19.90 -41.47 9.62
CA ALA A 390 -19.63 -41.05 10.99
C ALA A 390 -20.83 -41.33 11.93
N ARG A 391 -22.06 -41.08 11.47
CA ARG A 391 -23.28 -41.42 12.23
C ARG A 391 -23.44 -42.91 12.45
N ARG A 392 -23.18 -43.73 11.42
CA ARG A 392 -23.23 -45.19 11.53
C ARG A 392 -22.26 -45.68 12.60
N ARG A 393 -21.01 -45.21 12.56
CA ARG A 393 -19.98 -45.56 13.56
C ARG A 393 -20.32 -45.11 14.96
N LEU A 394 -20.92 -43.92 15.11
CA LEU A 394 -21.38 -43.43 16.41
C LEU A 394 -22.47 -44.34 16.99
N GLY A 395 -23.42 -44.78 16.17
CA GLY A 395 -24.46 -45.74 16.57
C GLY A 395 -23.91 -47.11 16.96
N GLU A 396 -22.90 -47.62 16.25
CA GLU A 396 -22.18 -48.85 16.61
C GLU A 396 -21.46 -48.71 17.96
N ALA A 397 -20.71 -47.62 18.15
CA ALA A 397 -20.01 -47.32 19.39
C ALA A 397 -20.95 -47.21 20.60
N ARG A 398 -22.11 -46.55 20.41
CA ARG A 398 -23.16 -46.44 21.44
C ARG A 398 -23.63 -47.80 21.93
N LYS A 399 -23.81 -48.77 21.01
CA LYS A 399 -24.19 -50.16 21.34
C LYS A 399 -23.09 -50.88 22.11
N LEU A 400 -21.83 -50.75 21.68
CA LEU A 400 -20.68 -51.37 22.36
C LEU A 400 -20.47 -50.84 23.78
N LEU A 401 -20.84 -49.59 24.03
CA LEU A 401 -20.77 -48.95 25.35
C LEU A 401 -21.98 -49.24 26.26
N GLY A 402 -23.01 -49.93 25.75
CA GLY A 402 -24.23 -50.20 26.51
C GLY A 402 -25.03 -48.93 26.85
N ILE A 403 -24.91 -47.87 26.06
CA ILE A 403 -25.65 -46.61 26.26
C ILE A 403 -27.05 -46.78 25.67
N SER A 404 -28.05 -47.06 26.52
CA SER A 404 -29.46 -47.22 26.11
C SER A 404 -30.00 -45.99 25.37
N SER A 405 -30.93 -46.24 24.43
CA SER A 405 -31.54 -45.28 23.50
C SER A 405 -32.21 -44.09 24.18
#